data_AF-A0AAI9TX91-F1
#
_entry.id   AF-A0AAI9TX91-F1
#
_cell.length_a   1.000
_cell.length_b   1.000
_cell.length_c   1.000
_cell.angle_alpha   90.00
_cell.angle_beta   90.00
_cell.angle_gamma   90.00
#
_symmetry.space_group_name_H-M   'P 1'
#
loop_
_entity.id
_entity.type
_entity.pdbx_description
1 polymer ?
#
loop_
_entity_poly.entity_id
_entity_poly.type
_entity_poly.pdbx_seq_one_letter_code
_entity_poly.pdbx_strand_id
1 'polypeptide(L)'
;MISSWEIEKQLTPFNFRRPTATIIDDSTLEIHCFPCPAFVQHYSRVISTYLQFENRATKVETIIPTDSASEDVLRQSNLTELGATDVVIFGEVHRLTQLVSGITWGSQHPNGLFAWYTFESEGGKSITMLGCREGLWGEAAGSLVRVLRKFSKTQCLIYVSKVGSLAENVSANERIATGDESTLGDKAIAWDDPLRDLKSIASSDLVLRGRHVSVPSPLCETKEWLRHWQETCAWVDCETWHMAQAAKDVEVKFGYLHIVSDNLAEEDGENLSNEDCDEIQSKRELLFRKIETILREFIATWDTQPAGNTAITQST
;
A
#
# COMPACT_ATOMS: atom_id res chain seq x y z
N MET A 1 -28.39 -14.33 10.72
CA MET A 1 -28.05 -14.97 9.43
C MET A 1 -27.10 -14.05 8.73
N ILE A 2 -25.84 -14.46 8.58
CA ILE A 2 -24.82 -13.69 7.86
C ILE A 2 -25.23 -13.72 6.39
N SER A 3 -25.58 -12.56 5.84
CA SER A 3 -25.99 -12.43 4.44
C SER A 3 -24.86 -12.86 3.51
N SER A 4 -25.24 -13.57 2.46
CA SER A 4 -24.45 -14.30 1.46
C SER A 4 -23.46 -13.49 0.60
N TRP A 5 -22.88 -12.39 1.09
CA TRP A 5 -21.86 -11.63 0.39
C TRP A 5 -20.45 -12.25 0.51
N GLU A 6 -20.26 -13.24 1.39
CA GLU A 6 -18.94 -13.85 1.68
C GLU A 6 -18.52 -14.99 0.71
N ILE A 7 -19.26 -15.24 -0.37
CA ILE A 7 -18.90 -16.28 -1.36
C ILE A 7 -18.82 -15.70 -2.78
N GLU A 8 -18.23 -14.52 -2.94
CA GLU A 8 -17.55 -14.23 -4.20
C GLU A 8 -16.22 -15.00 -4.21
N LYS A 9 -15.93 -15.69 -5.31
CA LYS A 9 -14.61 -16.32 -5.51
C LYS A 9 -13.55 -15.25 -5.27
N GLN A 10 -12.65 -15.50 -4.31
CA GLN A 10 -11.51 -14.61 -4.08
C GLN A 10 -10.64 -14.62 -5.35
N LEU A 11 -10.75 -13.56 -6.15
CA LEU A 11 -9.98 -13.39 -7.39
C LEU A 11 -8.49 -13.18 -7.10
N THR A 12 -8.17 -12.68 -5.90
CA THR A 12 -6.80 -12.40 -5.44
C THR A 12 -6.57 -12.94 -4.03
N PRO A 13 -5.33 -13.34 -3.66
CA PRO A 13 -5.01 -13.80 -2.31
C PRO A 13 -4.92 -12.66 -1.27
N PHE A 14 -4.93 -11.39 -1.73
CA PHE A 14 -4.64 -10.20 -0.93
C PHE A 14 -5.62 -9.07 -1.24
N ASN A 15 -5.80 -8.15 -0.28
CA ASN A 15 -6.68 -6.99 -0.36
C ASN A 15 -8.14 -7.33 -0.77
N PHE A 16 -8.67 -8.45 -0.26
CA PHE A 16 -10.03 -8.90 -0.57
C PHE A 16 -11.01 -8.75 0.61
N ARG A 17 -10.51 -8.64 1.85
CA ARG A 17 -11.38 -8.46 3.01
C ARG A 17 -12.00 -7.06 2.97
N ARG A 18 -13.27 -6.99 3.36
CA ARG A 18 -14.11 -5.79 3.33
C ARG A 18 -14.81 -5.65 4.68
N PRO A 19 -15.32 -4.45 5.02
CA PRO A 19 -16.08 -4.27 6.25
C PRO A 19 -17.25 -5.25 6.36
N THR A 20 -17.51 -5.69 7.58
CA THR A 20 -18.66 -6.55 7.91
C THR A 20 -19.68 -5.76 8.70
N ALA A 21 -20.89 -6.31 8.84
CA ALA A 21 -21.99 -5.65 9.53
C ALA A 21 -22.65 -6.61 10.54
N THR A 22 -22.99 -6.08 11.71
CA THR A 22 -23.76 -6.77 12.74
C THR A 22 -25.09 -6.04 12.93
N ILE A 23 -26.21 -6.76 12.76
CA ILE A 23 -27.54 -6.25 13.09
C ILE A 23 -27.69 -6.30 14.61
N ILE A 24 -27.79 -5.13 15.24
CA ILE A 24 -27.95 -5.01 16.69
C ILE A 24 -29.44 -5.13 17.07
N ASP A 25 -30.30 -4.44 16.33
CA ASP A 25 -31.76 -4.49 16.44
C ASP A 25 -32.43 -4.03 15.13
N ASP A 26 -33.76 -3.88 15.13
CA ASP A 26 -34.57 -3.50 13.97
C ASP A 26 -34.23 -2.10 13.40
N SER A 27 -33.44 -1.29 14.12
CA SER A 27 -33.10 0.09 13.78
C SER A 27 -31.60 0.38 13.76
N THR A 28 -30.76 -0.55 14.22
CA THR A 28 -29.32 -0.32 14.44
C THR A 28 -28.47 -1.37 13.75
N LEU A 29 -27.56 -0.91 12.89
CA LEU A 29 -26.53 -1.71 12.23
C LEU A 29 -25.16 -1.22 12.67
N GLU A 30 -24.34 -2.11 13.20
CA GLU A 30 -22.94 -1.83 13.52
C GLU A 30 -22.05 -2.28 12.35
N ILE A 31 -21.14 -1.41 11.90
CA ILE A 31 -20.23 -1.68 10.78
C ILE A 31 -18.82 -1.82 11.33
N HIS A 32 -18.18 -2.96 11.04
CA HIS A 32 -16.83 -3.27 11.47
C HIS A 32 -15.87 -3.12 10.30
N CYS A 33 -14.87 -2.26 10.44
CA CYS A 33 -13.76 -2.13 9.50
C CYS A 33 -12.42 -2.23 10.24
N PHE A 34 -11.32 -2.29 9.49
CA PHE A 34 -9.98 -2.30 10.09
C PHE A 34 -9.79 -1.07 10.98
N PRO A 35 -9.24 -1.19 12.22
CA PRO A 35 -9.25 -0.12 13.20
C PRO A 35 -8.19 0.95 12.90
N CYS A 36 -8.51 1.81 11.94
CA CYS A 36 -7.71 2.93 11.49
C CYS A 36 -8.59 4.17 11.31
N PRO A 37 -8.17 5.36 11.76
CA PRO A 37 -8.92 6.59 11.60
C PRO A 37 -9.35 6.87 10.16
N ALA A 38 -8.43 6.77 9.19
CA ALA A 38 -8.75 6.97 7.78
C ALA A 38 -9.84 6.02 7.27
N PHE A 39 -9.80 4.74 7.65
CA PHE A 39 -10.82 3.75 7.26
C PHE A 39 -12.20 4.07 7.82
N VAL A 40 -12.29 4.39 9.11
CA VAL A 40 -13.57 4.74 9.74
C VAL A 40 -14.14 6.02 9.12
N GLN A 41 -13.30 7.01 8.85
CA GLN A 41 -13.72 8.23 8.16
C GLN A 41 -14.20 7.95 6.73
N HIS A 42 -13.49 7.11 5.98
CA HIS A 42 -13.89 6.74 4.62
C HIS A 42 -15.26 6.05 4.61
N TYR A 43 -15.42 4.95 5.34
CA TYR A 43 -16.66 4.17 5.31
C TYR A 43 -17.84 4.94 5.91
N SER A 44 -17.64 5.74 6.95
CA SER A 44 -18.71 6.59 7.48
C SER A 44 -19.21 7.61 6.45
N ARG A 45 -18.32 8.19 5.64
CA ARG A 45 -18.70 9.09 4.54
C ARG A 45 -19.39 8.36 3.40
N VAL A 46 -18.88 7.19 2.97
CA VAL A 46 -19.54 6.37 1.94
C VAL A 46 -20.97 6.05 2.34
N ILE A 47 -21.16 5.55 3.58
CA ILE A 47 -22.48 5.17 4.10
C ILE A 47 -23.38 6.39 4.24
N SER A 48 -22.88 7.50 4.81
CA SER A 48 -23.66 8.73 4.97
C SER A 48 -24.14 9.28 3.62
N THR A 49 -23.26 9.30 2.62
CA THR A 49 -23.57 9.76 1.26
C THR A 49 -24.62 8.86 0.61
N TYR A 50 -24.48 7.53 0.71
CA TYR A 50 -25.48 6.60 0.19
C TYR A 50 -26.85 6.81 0.82
N LEU A 51 -26.92 6.92 2.14
CA LEU A 51 -28.18 7.14 2.87
C LEU A 51 -28.84 8.47 2.50
N GLN A 52 -28.05 9.52 2.26
CA GLN A 52 -28.55 10.80 1.75
C GLN A 52 -29.15 10.66 0.35
N PHE A 53 -28.48 9.97 -0.58
CA PHE A 53 -29.02 9.70 -1.91
C PHE A 53 -30.34 8.92 -1.87
N GLU A 54 -30.47 7.99 -0.92
CA GLU A 54 -31.68 7.20 -0.69
C GLU A 54 -32.76 7.96 0.11
N ASN A 55 -32.54 9.25 0.44
CA ASN A 55 -33.42 10.08 1.27
C ASN A 55 -33.79 9.42 2.62
N ARG A 56 -32.86 8.66 3.21
CA ARG A 56 -33.05 8.01 4.51
C ARG A 56 -32.58 8.92 5.62
N ALA A 57 -33.47 9.25 6.56
CA ALA A 57 -33.15 10.02 7.76
C ALA A 57 -32.41 9.16 8.81
N THR A 58 -31.28 8.57 8.43
CA THR A 58 -30.48 7.68 9.26
C THR A 58 -29.25 8.43 9.77
N LYS A 59 -28.99 8.32 11.07
CA LYS A 59 -27.80 8.89 11.72
C LYS A 59 -26.62 7.93 11.55
N VAL A 60 -25.48 8.43 11.10
CA VAL A 60 -24.21 7.68 11.10
C VAL A 60 -23.36 8.20 12.24
N GLU A 61 -23.02 7.31 13.17
CA GLU A 61 -22.11 7.59 14.28
C GLU A 61 -20.82 6.79 14.10
N THR A 62 -19.69 7.35 14.55
CA THR A 62 -18.37 6.76 14.37
C THR A 62 -17.64 6.67 15.69
N ILE A 63 -17.01 5.51 15.94
CA ILE A 63 -16.00 5.35 16.98
C ILE A 63 -14.64 5.41 16.28
N ILE A 64 -13.94 6.53 16.44
CA ILE A 64 -12.61 6.70 15.83
C ILE A 64 -11.58 5.95 16.68
N PRO A 65 -10.88 4.95 16.14
CA PRO A 65 -9.85 4.22 16.88
C PRO A 65 -8.64 5.11 17.12
N THR A 66 -7.81 4.75 18.11
CA THR A 66 -6.49 5.35 18.28
C THR A 66 -5.53 4.81 17.24
N ASP A 67 -4.46 5.56 16.95
CA ASP A 67 -3.40 5.10 16.03
C ASP A 67 -2.79 3.76 16.47
N SER A 68 -2.71 3.52 17.79
CA SER A 68 -2.20 2.27 18.35
C SER A 68 -3.08 1.05 18.04
N ALA A 69 -4.37 1.24 17.76
CA ALA A 69 -5.28 0.12 17.53
C ALA A 69 -4.92 -0.68 16.27
N SER A 70 -4.45 0.01 15.22
CA SER A 70 -3.92 -0.63 14.02
C SER A 70 -2.67 -1.46 14.35
N GLU A 71 -1.72 -0.89 15.11
CA GLU A 71 -0.54 -1.63 15.55
C GLU A 71 -0.90 -2.87 16.40
N ASP A 72 -1.88 -2.76 17.30
CA ASP A 72 -2.30 -3.86 18.17
C ASP A 72 -2.86 -5.03 17.37
N VAL A 73 -3.72 -4.76 16.37
CA VAL A 73 -4.22 -5.80 15.46
C VAL A 73 -3.08 -6.47 14.70
N LEU A 74 -2.14 -5.68 14.18
CA LEU A 74 -0.98 -6.19 13.44
C LEU A 74 -0.07 -7.05 14.35
N ARG A 75 0.13 -6.63 15.60
CA ARG A 75 0.89 -7.36 16.63
C ARG A 75 0.26 -8.68 17.05
N GLN A 76 -1.07 -8.75 17.03
CA GLN A 76 -1.83 -9.95 17.38
C GLN A 76 -2.05 -10.87 16.17
N SER A 77 -1.65 -10.44 14.97
CA SER A 77 -1.75 -11.23 13.75
C SER A 77 -0.59 -12.22 13.59
N ASN A 78 -0.71 -13.07 12.56
CA ASN A 78 0.34 -14.00 12.15
C ASN A 78 1.59 -13.30 11.57
N LEU A 79 1.62 -11.96 11.46
CA LEU A 79 2.82 -11.22 11.07
C LEU A 79 4.01 -11.45 12.02
N THR A 80 3.73 -11.75 13.29
CA THR A 80 4.76 -12.05 14.30
C THR A 80 5.56 -13.32 14.00
N GLU A 81 5.08 -14.16 13.10
CA GLU A 81 5.70 -15.42 12.68
C GLU A 81 6.65 -15.25 11.49
N LEU A 82 6.73 -14.06 10.89
CA LEU A 82 7.52 -13.74 9.69
C LEU A 82 9.02 -14.07 9.83
N GLY A 83 9.55 -14.07 11.06
CA GLY A 83 10.98 -14.18 11.33
C GLY A 83 11.74 -12.91 10.92
N ALA A 84 13.07 -12.96 11.00
CA ALA A 84 13.93 -11.85 10.60
C ALA A 84 14.07 -11.76 9.07
N THR A 85 14.02 -10.54 8.53
CA THR A 85 14.18 -10.26 7.10
C THR A 85 14.90 -8.92 6.89
N ASP A 86 15.75 -8.83 5.86
CA ASP A 86 16.47 -7.59 5.56
C ASP A 86 15.57 -6.64 4.77
N VAL A 87 14.85 -7.17 3.78
CA VAL A 87 13.99 -6.41 2.87
C VAL A 87 12.60 -7.00 2.85
N VAL A 88 11.59 -6.15 3.00
CA VAL A 88 10.20 -6.49 2.71
C VAL A 88 9.76 -5.80 1.41
N ILE A 89 9.21 -6.56 0.48
CA ILE A 89 8.46 -6.07 -0.67
C ILE A 89 6.98 -6.27 -0.32
N PHE A 90 6.21 -5.19 -0.22
CA PHE A 90 4.83 -5.22 0.27
C PHE A 90 3.83 -4.76 -0.80
N GLY A 91 2.61 -5.30 -0.77
CA GLY A 91 1.47 -4.84 -1.58
C GLY A 91 1.03 -5.88 -2.62
N GLU A 92 1.00 -5.54 -3.90
CA GLU A 92 0.54 -6.42 -5.01
C GLU A 92 1.55 -7.52 -5.39
N VAL A 93 2.23 -8.11 -4.40
CA VAL A 93 3.32 -9.08 -4.59
C VAL A 93 2.89 -10.36 -5.30
N HIS A 94 1.60 -10.70 -5.25
CA HIS A 94 1.05 -11.85 -5.98
C HIS A 94 1.10 -11.69 -7.51
N ARG A 95 1.29 -10.46 -8.01
CA ARG A 95 1.47 -10.15 -9.43
C ARG A 95 2.92 -10.25 -9.89
N LEU A 96 3.87 -10.34 -8.96
CA LEU A 96 5.31 -10.44 -9.23
C LEU A 96 5.71 -11.92 -9.47
N THR A 97 5.11 -12.51 -10.52
CA THR A 97 5.20 -13.95 -10.82
C THR A 97 6.54 -14.41 -11.41
N GLN A 98 7.31 -13.49 -11.99
CA GLN A 98 8.64 -13.78 -12.51
C GLN A 98 9.70 -13.56 -11.45
N LEU A 99 9.52 -12.60 -10.52
CA LEU A 99 10.53 -12.28 -9.49
C LEU A 99 11.02 -13.55 -8.78
N VAL A 100 10.07 -14.38 -8.36
CA VAL A 100 10.31 -15.77 -7.92
C VAL A 100 9.23 -16.69 -8.48
N SER A 101 9.64 -17.80 -9.09
CA SER A 101 8.74 -18.77 -9.70
C SER A 101 8.10 -19.73 -8.68
N GLY A 102 6.85 -20.13 -8.92
CA GLY A 102 6.22 -21.24 -8.20
C GLY A 102 5.71 -20.92 -6.80
N ILE A 103 5.56 -19.64 -6.45
CA ILE A 103 4.98 -19.25 -5.16
C ILE A 103 3.51 -19.65 -5.12
N THR A 104 3.11 -20.35 -4.05
CA THR A 104 1.71 -20.59 -3.72
C THR A 104 1.33 -19.74 -2.52
N TRP A 105 0.51 -18.72 -2.77
CA TRP A 105 -0.03 -17.83 -1.76
C TRP A 105 -1.25 -18.51 -1.09
N GLY A 106 -1.03 -19.44 -0.16
CA GLY A 106 -2.14 -20.22 0.41
C GLY A 106 -1.81 -21.05 1.67
N SER A 107 -2.84 -21.23 2.50
CA SER A 107 -3.04 -22.17 3.62
C SER A 107 -2.02 -22.35 4.75
N GLN A 108 -1.03 -21.49 4.96
CA GLN A 108 -0.27 -21.56 6.23
C GLN A 108 -1.16 -21.16 7.43
N HIS A 109 -2.01 -20.13 7.24
CA HIS A 109 -3.07 -19.76 8.20
C HIS A 109 -4.36 -19.40 7.43
N PRO A 110 -5.39 -20.26 7.44
CA PRO A 110 -6.66 -20.01 6.73
C PRO A 110 -7.30 -18.68 7.12
N ASN A 111 -7.14 -18.25 8.38
CA ASN A 111 -7.68 -16.98 8.89
C ASN A 111 -6.62 -15.89 9.13
N GLY A 112 -5.35 -16.13 8.77
CA GLY A 112 -4.27 -15.16 8.93
C GLY A 112 -4.54 -13.85 8.18
N LEU A 113 -3.99 -12.75 8.69
CA LEU A 113 -4.06 -11.44 8.04
C LEU A 113 -3.05 -11.33 6.91
N PHE A 114 -1.91 -12.00 7.06
CA PHE A 114 -0.79 -11.94 6.12
C PHE A 114 -0.49 -13.30 5.50
N ALA A 115 0.08 -13.28 4.31
CA ALA A 115 0.88 -14.39 3.78
C ALA A 115 2.14 -13.83 3.15
N TRP A 116 3.22 -14.59 3.22
CA TRP A 116 4.52 -14.15 2.71
C TRP A 116 5.26 -15.31 2.06
N TYR A 117 6.26 -14.93 1.26
CA TYR A 117 7.27 -15.82 0.74
C TYR A 117 8.63 -15.17 0.96
N THR A 118 9.54 -15.91 1.59
CA THR A 118 10.90 -15.43 1.88
C THR A 118 11.90 -16.25 1.07
N PHE A 119 12.84 -15.56 0.43
CA PHE A 119 13.97 -16.15 -0.27
C PHE A 119 15.26 -15.42 0.08
N GLU A 120 16.39 -16.07 -0.19
CA GLU A 120 17.70 -15.49 -0.02
C GLU A 120 18.18 -14.94 -1.37
N SER A 121 18.73 -13.73 -1.37
CA SER A 121 19.42 -13.16 -2.54
C SER A 121 20.77 -13.85 -2.77
N GLU A 122 21.43 -13.58 -3.89
CA GLU A 122 22.77 -14.13 -4.18
C GLU A 122 23.82 -13.66 -3.15
N GLY A 123 23.66 -12.45 -2.59
CA GLY A 123 24.50 -11.91 -1.53
C GLY A 123 24.15 -12.36 -0.11
N GLY A 124 23.20 -13.30 0.05
CA GLY A 124 22.84 -13.85 1.36
C GLY A 124 21.88 -12.97 2.18
N LYS A 125 21.18 -12.01 1.55
CA LYS A 125 20.17 -11.17 2.20
C LYS A 125 18.81 -11.84 2.16
N SER A 126 18.07 -11.75 3.27
CA SER A 126 16.71 -12.26 3.34
C SER A 126 15.74 -11.25 2.73
N ILE A 127 15.03 -11.67 1.67
CA ILE A 127 14.04 -10.87 0.95
C ILE A 127 12.67 -11.52 1.15
N THR A 128 11.71 -10.76 1.66
CA THR A 128 10.34 -11.23 1.87
C THR A 128 9.36 -10.48 0.99
N MET A 129 8.61 -11.21 0.18
CA MET A 129 7.40 -10.72 -0.48
C MET A 129 6.20 -10.92 0.46
N LEU A 130 5.59 -9.83 0.92
CA LEU A 130 4.51 -9.80 1.92
C LEU A 130 3.21 -9.26 1.32
N GLY A 131 2.13 -10.01 1.46
CA GLY A 131 0.79 -9.56 1.13
C GLY A 131 -0.14 -9.54 2.36
N CYS A 132 -1.08 -8.61 2.37
CA CYS A 132 -2.10 -8.45 3.40
C CYS A 132 -3.48 -8.76 2.81
N ARG A 133 -4.34 -9.45 3.55
CA ARG A 133 -5.72 -9.76 3.12
C ARG A 133 -6.68 -8.58 3.30
N GLU A 134 -6.36 -7.66 4.21
CA GLU A 134 -7.03 -6.37 4.37
C GLU A 134 -6.35 -5.31 3.50
N GLY A 135 -7.11 -4.32 3.05
CA GLY A 135 -6.53 -3.06 2.60
C GLY A 135 -5.91 -2.35 3.81
N LEU A 136 -4.67 -1.87 3.67
CA LEU A 136 -4.01 -1.06 4.71
C LEU A 136 -3.84 0.35 4.19
N TRP A 137 -4.70 1.25 4.63
CA TRP A 137 -4.75 2.66 4.26
C TRP A 137 -4.30 3.54 5.43
N GLY A 138 -3.89 4.78 5.14
CA GLY A 138 -3.66 5.79 6.15
C GLY A 138 -2.69 5.33 7.24
N GLU A 139 -3.07 5.52 8.50
CA GLU A 139 -2.26 5.20 9.66
C GLU A 139 -1.97 3.70 9.78
N ALA A 140 -2.82 2.82 9.25
CA ALA A 140 -2.58 1.37 9.27
C ALA A 140 -1.35 0.99 8.42
N ALA A 141 -1.14 1.68 7.29
CA ALA A 141 0.03 1.50 6.45
C ALA A 141 1.32 1.87 7.18
N GLY A 142 1.33 3.01 7.88
CA GLY A 142 2.47 3.40 8.74
C GLY A 142 2.69 2.43 9.92
N SER A 143 1.61 1.92 10.52
CA SER A 143 1.65 0.94 11.61
C SER A 143 2.34 -0.36 11.18
N LEU A 144 2.10 -0.81 9.95
CA LEU A 144 2.79 -1.97 9.38
C LEU A 144 4.31 -1.79 9.40
N VAL A 145 4.83 -0.63 8.98
CA VAL A 145 6.28 -0.37 8.95
C VAL A 145 6.89 -0.48 10.34
N ARG A 146 6.26 0.12 11.35
CA ARG A 146 6.73 0.08 12.75
C ARG A 146 6.73 -1.35 13.29
N VAL A 147 5.69 -2.12 12.98
CA VAL A 147 5.55 -3.51 13.40
C VAL A 147 6.60 -4.41 12.73
N LEU A 148 6.83 -4.25 11.42
CA LEU A 148 7.86 -4.98 10.66
C LEU A 148 9.27 -4.70 11.17
N ARG A 149 9.58 -3.45 11.50
CA ARG A 149 10.87 -3.10 12.10
C ARG A 149 11.07 -3.82 13.43
N LYS A 150 10.04 -3.84 14.28
CA LYS A 150 10.13 -4.38 15.64
C LYS A 150 10.24 -5.91 15.66
N PHE A 151 9.47 -6.64 14.85
CA PHE A 151 9.45 -8.10 14.90
C PHE A 151 10.40 -8.76 13.92
N SER A 152 10.53 -8.20 12.72
CA SER A 152 11.31 -8.81 11.64
C SER A 152 12.65 -8.14 11.42
N LYS A 153 12.98 -7.09 12.20
CA LYS A 153 14.24 -6.33 12.08
C LYS A 153 14.47 -5.76 10.68
N THR A 154 13.39 -5.58 9.93
CA THR A 154 13.38 -5.07 8.55
C THR A 154 14.25 -3.83 8.45
N GLN A 155 15.07 -3.76 7.40
CA GLN A 155 15.95 -2.63 7.11
C GLN A 155 15.44 -1.80 5.93
N CYS A 156 14.74 -2.44 4.99
CA CYS A 156 14.14 -1.78 3.83
C CYS A 156 12.73 -2.29 3.56
N LEU A 157 11.83 -1.38 3.18
CA LEU A 157 10.49 -1.67 2.70
C LEU A 157 10.31 -1.08 1.29
N ILE A 158 9.96 -1.93 0.32
CA ILE A 158 9.56 -1.51 -1.02
C ILE A 158 8.06 -1.73 -1.18
N TYR A 159 7.29 -0.68 -1.42
CA TYR A 159 5.84 -0.76 -1.58
C TYR A 159 5.43 -0.80 -3.05
N VAL A 160 4.70 -1.86 -3.45
CA VAL A 160 4.19 -2.08 -4.80
C VAL A 160 2.67 -2.04 -4.78
N SER A 161 2.07 -1.08 -5.48
CA SER A 161 0.64 -0.81 -5.40
C SER A 161 0.17 -0.02 -6.63
N LYS A 162 -0.99 0.63 -6.50
CA LYS A 162 -1.58 1.56 -7.46
C LYS A 162 -1.57 2.99 -6.91
N VAL A 163 -1.65 3.97 -7.80
CA VAL A 163 -1.69 5.40 -7.48
C VAL A 163 -2.50 6.16 -8.52
N GLY A 164 -3.17 7.23 -8.11
CA GLY A 164 -3.80 8.18 -9.04
C GLY A 164 -2.79 9.21 -9.55
N SER A 165 -2.94 9.65 -10.79
CA SER A 165 -2.16 10.78 -11.32
C SER A 165 -2.90 12.11 -11.20
N LEU A 166 -2.14 13.17 -10.90
CA LEU A 166 -2.56 14.57 -10.98
C LEU A 166 -1.91 15.29 -12.16
N ALA A 167 -1.05 14.60 -12.92
CA ALA A 167 -0.30 15.18 -14.02
C ALA A 167 -1.04 15.01 -15.34
N GLU A 168 -1.09 16.07 -16.13
CA GLU A 168 -1.59 16.04 -17.51
C GLU A 168 -0.72 15.10 -18.37
N ASN A 169 -1.33 14.48 -19.38
CA ASN A 169 -0.68 13.59 -20.35
C ASN A 169 -0.01 12.33 -19.72
N VAL A 170 -0.46 11.89 -18.55
CA VAL A 170 -0.06 10.61 -17.97
C VAL A 170 -1.20 9.61 -18.13
N SER A 171 -1.04 8.66 -19.06
CA SER A 171 -2.05 7.62 -19.31
C SER A 171 -2.08 6.57 -18.19
N ALA A 172 -3.29 6.25 -17.74
CA ALA A 172 -3.52 5.17 -16.80
C ALA A 172 -3.04 3.82 -17.34
N ASN A 173 -2.60 2.94 -16.44
CA ASN A 173 -2.12 1.57 -16.67
C ASN A 173 -0.93 1.44 -17.65
N GLU A 174 -0.26 2.54 -17.99
CA GLU A 174 0.88 2.54 -18.90
C GLU A 174 2.17 3.11 -18.29
N ARG A 175 2.12 3.58 -17.04
CA ARG A 175 3.26 4.20 -16.34
C ARG A 175 3.40 3.65 -14.92
N ILE A 176 4.63 3.68 -14.43
CA ILE A 176 5.02 3.37 -13.06
C ILE A 176 5.42 4.68 -12.39
N ALA A 177 4.79 5.02 -11.28
CA ALA A 177 5.16 6.14 -10.43
C ALA A 177 6.17 5.71 -9.36
N THR A 178 7.13 6.59 -9.10
CA THR A 178 8.06 6.52 -7.96
C THR A 178 8.42 7.93 -7.49
N GLY A 179 9.16 8.06 -6.38
CA GLY A 179 9.47 9.34 -5.77
C GLY A 179 10.02 9.20 -4.36
N ASP A 180 10.38 10.35 -3.79
CA ASP A 180 11.03 10.47 -2.48
C ASP A 180 10.50 11.64 -1.64
N GLU A 181 9.36 12.21 -2.06
CA GLU A 181 8.68 13.29 -1.37
C GLU A 181 7.17 13.04 -1.34
N SER A 182 6.55 13.29 -0.19
CA SER A 182 5.09 13.21 -0.02
C SER A 182 4.57 14.29 0.91
N THR A 183 3.32 14.69 0.73
CA THR A 183 2.64 15.68 1.58
C THR A 183 1.29 15.15 2.07
N LEU A 184 0.93 15.45 3.33
CA LEU A 184 -0.39 15.18 3.92
C LEU A 184 -0.88 16.45 4.63
N GLY A 185 -1.85 17.13 4.04
CA GLY A 185 -2.24 18.48 4.48
C GLY A 185 -1.06 19.44 4.40
N ASP A 186 -0.73 20.11 5.50
CA ASP A 186 0.41 21.04 5.57
C ASP A 186 1.75 20.36 5.91
N LYS A 187 1.77 19.02 6.06
CA LYS A 187 2.96 18.28 6.48
C LYS A 187 3.65 17.62 5.30
N ALA A 188 4.84 18.12 4.96
CA ALA A 188 5.70 17.50 3.95
C ALA A 188 6.75 16.58 4.57
N ILE A 189 7.09 15.50 3.85
CA ILE A 189 8.20 14.61 4.16
C ILE A 189 9.02 14.35 2.90
N ALA A 190 10.34 14.29 3.08
CA ALA A 190 11.28 13.75 2.11
C ALA A 190 12.12 12.64 2.78
N TRP A 191 12.54 11.66 1.98
CA TRP A 191 13.36 10.54 2.45
C TRP A 191 14.46 10.16 1.44
N ASP A 192 15.36 9.28 1.89
CA ASP A 192 16.41 8.71 1.06
C ASP A 192 15.87 7.42 0.41
N ASP A 193 15.39 7.55 -0.82
CA ASP A 193 14.77 6.46 -1.59
C ASP A 193 15.84 5.45 -2.08
N PRO A 194 15.76 4.17 -1.66
CA PRO A 194 16.72 3.15 -2.03
C PRO A 194 16.68 2.77 -3.52
N LEU A 195 15.68 3.24 -4.26
CA LEU A 195 15.53 2.99 -5.70
C LEU A 195 16.11 4.12 -6.57
N ARG A 196 16.45 5.28 -5.98
CA ARG A 196 16.77 6.53 -6.69
C ARG A 196 17.79 6.37 -7.82
N ASP A 197 18.88 5.64 -7.56
CA ASP A 197 20.04 5.58 -8.45
C ASP A 197 20.05 4.33 -9.35
N LEU A 198 18.96 3.57 -9.40
CA LEU A 198 18.86 2.37 -10.24
C LEU A 198 18.79 2.75 -11.72
N LYS A 199 19.62 2.09 -12.55
CA LYS A 199 19.68 2.36 -14.00
C LYS A 199 18.37 1.98 -14.68
N SER A 200 17.72 0.92 -14.23
CA SER A 200 16.42 0.48 -14.76
C SER A 200 15.31 1.51 -14.57
N ILE A 201 15.45 2.43 -13.60
CA ILE A 201 14.57 3.59 -13.42
C ILE A 201 15.05 4.73 -14.31
N ALA A 202 16.31 5.14 -14.19
CA ALA A 202 16.85 6.30 -14.90
C ALA A 202 16.78 6.22 -16.44
N SER A 203 16.78 5.01 -17.00
CA SER A 203 16.75 4.77 -18.46
C SER A 203 15.37 4.45 -19.03
N SER A 204 14.31 4.50 -18.21
CA SER A 204 13.00 3.96 -18.58
C SER A 204 11.93 5.03 -18.71
N ASP A 205 11.42 5.21 -19.91
CA ASP A 205 10.26 6.11 -20.17
C ASP A 205 8.96 5.63 -19.48
N LEU A 206 8.91 4.36 -19.06
CA LEU A 206 7.80 3.82 -18.29
C LEU A 206 7.78 4.27 -16.83
N VAL A 207 8.90 4.76 -16.27
CA VAL A 207 9.00 5.10 -14.86
C VAL A 207 9.08 6.62 -14.71
N LEU A 208 8.08 7.19 -14.04
CA LEU A 208 7.96 8.61 -13.80
C LEU A 208 8.22 8.91 -12.34
N ARG A 209 9.07 9.91 -12.09
CA ARG A 209 9.38 10.39 -10.75
C ARG A 209 8.61 11.67 -10.46
N GLY A 210 7.99 11.76 -9.29
CA GLY A 210 7.19 12.91 -8.94
C GLY A 210 6.85 12.97 -7.46
N ARG A 211 6.43 14.16 -7.01
CA ARG A 211 5.98 14.37 -5.64
C ARG A 211 4.59 13.78 -5.44
N HIS A 212 4.40 13.19 -4.27
CA HIS A 212 3.17 12.57 -3.85
C HIS A 212 2.34 13.49 -2.93
N VAL A 213 1.01 13.40 -2.98
CA VAL A 213 0.11 13.89 -1.92
C VAL A 213 -0.75 12.75 -1.41
N SER A 214 -0.69 12.44 -0.12
CA SER A 214 -1.60 11.45 0.47
C SER A 214 -2.85 12.14 1.02
N VAL A 215 -4.00 11.49 0.89
CA VAL A 215 -5.29 11.93 1.41
C VAL A 215 -5.87 10.88 2.36
N PRO A 216 -6.74 11.26 3.31
CA PRO A 216 -7.37 10.29 4.21
C PRO A 216 -8.41 9.40 3.49
N SER A 217 -8.91 9.84 2.33
CA SER A 217 -9.85 9.10 1.52
C SER A 217 -9.93 9.70 0.11
N PRO A 218 -10.15 8.87 -0.93
CA PRO A 218 -10.40 9.37 -2.28
C PRO A 218 -11.63 10.29 -2.39
N LEU A 219 -12.57 10.18 -1.44
CA LEU A 219 -13.74 11.08 -1.37
C LEU A 219 -13.37 12.55 -1.10
N CYS A 220 -12.11 12.85 -0.78
CA CYS A 220 -11.63 14.23 -0.58
C CYS A 220 -11.16 14.90 -1.88
N GLU A 221 -11.02 14.14 -2.97
CA GLU A 221 -10.41 14.55 -4.22
C GLU A 221 -11.40 15.35 -5.09
N THR A 222 -11.85 16.51 -4.61
CA THR A 222 -12.72 17.40 -5.39
C THR A 222 -11.96 18.09 -6.51
N LYS A 223 -12.68 18.76 -7.43
CA LYS A 223 -12.06 19.56 -8.50
C LYS A 223 -11.22 20.71 -7.94
N GLU A 224 -11.64 21.32 -6.83
CA GLU A 224 -10.88 22.36 -6.13
C GLU A 224 -9.62 21.79 -5.49
N TRP A 225 -9.72 20.61 -4.88
CA TRP A 225 -8.57 19.89 -4.31
C TRP A 225 -7.56 19.55 -5.40
N LEU A 226 -8.01 19.01 -6.54
CA LEU A 226 -7.15 18.67 -7.68
C LEU A 226 -6.41 19.93 -8.19
N ARG A 227 -7.12 21.03 -8.42
CA ARG A 227 -6.52 22.30 -8.87
C ARG A 227 -5.43 22.79 -7.93
N HIS A 228 -5.60 22.60 -6.62
CA HIS A 228 -4.61 23.01 -5.63
C HIS A 228 -3.33 22.16 -5.71
N TRP A 229 -3.47 20.84 -5.87
CA TRP A 229 -2.33 19.91 -5.79
C TRP A 229 -1.64 19.63 -7.11
N GLN A 230 -2.35 19.66 -8.25
CA GLN A 230 -1.80 19.37 -9.57
C GLN A 230 -0.63 20.28 -9.97
N GLU A 231 -0.53 21.47 -9.37
CA GLU A 231 0.58 22.41 -9.62
C GLU A 231 1.91 21.94 -8.97
N THR A 232 1.85 21.09 -7.96
CA THR A 232 3.02 20.76 -7.12
C THR A 232 3.25 19.28 -6.89
N CYS A 233 2.24 18.44 -7.16
CA CYS A 233 2.25 17.00 -6.96
C CYS A 233 1.84 16.30 -8.25
N ALA A 234 2.46 15.15 -8.52
CA ALA A 234 2.15 14.31 -9.68
C ALA A 234 1.25 13.13 -9.31
N TRP A 235 1.29 12.69 -8.06
CA TRP A 235 0.68 11.43 -7.60
C TRP A 235 -0.21 11.63 -6.38
N VAL A 236 -1.26 10.79 -6.25
CA VAL A 236 -2.14 10.73 -5.08
C VAL A 236 -2.45 9.31 -4.63
N ASP A 237 -2.44 9.08 -3.31
CA ASP A 237 -2.82 7.83 -2.65
C ASP A 237 -3.33 8.09 -1.22
N CYS A 238 -3.52 7.02 -0.43
CA CYS A 238 -3.87 7.11 0.98
C CYS A 238 -2.76 6.62 1.95
N GLU A 239 -1.63 6.13 1.44
CA GLU A 239 -0.68 5.29 2.17
C GLU A 239 0.74 5.85 2.23
N THR A 240 1.26 6.38 1.12
CA THR A 240 2.70 6.64 0.93
C THR A 240 3.26 7.58 1.98
N TRP A 241 2.55 8.67 2.32
CA TRP A 241 3.00 9.59 3.37
C TRP A 241 3.14 8.88 4.73
N HIS A 242 2.17 8.05 5.10
CA HIS A 242 2.17 7.35 6.39
C HIS A 242 3.27 6.30 6.47
N MET A 243 3.51 5.55 5.39
CA MET A 243 4.60 4.58 5.31
C MET A 243 5.96 5.27 5.37
N ALA A 244 6.17 6.33 4.58
CA ALA A 244 7.43 7.08 4.55
C ALA A 244 7.75 7.72 5.91
N GLN A 245 6.74 8.32 6.56
CA GLN A 245 6.89 8.91 7.89
C GLN A 245 7.26 7.84 8.92
N ALA A 246 6.53 6.72 8.94
CA ALA A 246 6.84 5.63 9.86
C ALA A 246 8.24 5.04 9.62
N ALA A 247 8.62 4.86 8.35
CA ALA A 247 9.94 4.36 7.98
C ALA A 247 11.05 5.26 8.49
N LYS A 248 10.89 6.58 8.34
CA LYS A 248 11.80 7.59 8.90
C LYS A 248 11.88 7.52 10.41
N ASP A 249 10.74 7.40 11.10
CA ASP A 249 10.68 7.32 12.57
C ASP A 249 11.43 6.11 13.13
N VAL A 250 11.46 4.99 12.40
CA VAL A 250 12.02 3.72 12.86
C VAL A 250 13.28 3.26 12.10
N GLU A 251 13.89 4.17 11.35
CA GLU A 251 15.13 3.97 10.57
C GLU A 251 15.07 2.79 9.59
N VAL A 252 13.97 2.70 8.85
CA VAL A 252 13.78 1.78 7.73
C VAL A 252 13.91 2.57 6.43
N LYS A 253 14.66 2.04 5.45
CA LYS A 253 14.66 2.59 4.09
C LYS A 253 13.32 2.32 3.42
N PHE A 254 12.78 3.30 2.72
CA PHE A 254 11.47 3.19 2.08
C PHE A 254 11.55 3.62 0.62
N GLY A 255 11.03 2.79 -0.26
CA GLY A 255 10.84 3.11 -1.68
C GLY A 255 9.48 2.59 -2.14
N TYR A 256 9.00 3.10 -3.28
CA TYR A 256 7.76 2.61 -3.86
C TYR A 256 7.82 2.54 -5.39
N LEU A 257 7.04 1.61 -5.93
CA LEU A 257 6.81 1.42 -7.36
C LEU A 257 5.31 1.21 -7.55
N HIS A 258 4.60 2.24 -8.01
CA HIS A 258 3.16 2.18 -8.15
C HIS A 258 2.75 2.19 -9.61
N ILE A 259 1.78 1.36 -9.99
CA ILE A 259 1.13 1.51 -11.28
C ILE A 259 0.22 2.73 -11.20
N VAL A 260 0.34 3.65 -12.15
CA VAL A 260 -0.66 4.73 -12.31
C VAL A 260 -1.96 4.08 -12.76
N SER A 261 -2.97 3.99 -11.90
CA SER A 261 -4.20 3.22 -12.18
C SER A 261 -5.30 4.04 -12.84
N ASP A 262 -5.22 5.36 -12.71
CA ASP A 262 -6.21 6.35 -13.10
C ASP A 262 -5.55 7.73 -13.13
N ASN A 263 -6.18 8.68 -13.84
CA ASN A 263 -5.75 10.07 -13.90
C ASN A 263 -6.92 10.99 -13.49
N LEU A 264 -6.70 11.81 -12.46
CA LEU A 264 -7.69 12.77 -11.97
C LEU A 264 -7.70 14.06 -12.80
N ALA A 265 -6.58 14.40 -13.44
CA ALA A 265 -6.46 15.57 -14.30
C ALA A 265 -7.15 15.36 -15.66
N GLU A 266 -7.22 14.12 -16.14
CA GLU A 266 -7.76 13.77 -17.45
C GLU A 266 -8.65 12.51 -17.38
N GLU A 267 -9.89 12.60 -17.87
CA GLU A 267 -10.75 11.43 -18.05
C GLU A 267 -10.29 10.65 -19.29
N ASP A 268 -9.50 9.60 -19.10
CA ASP A 268 -9.02 8.70 -20.18
C ASP A 268 -9.85 7.41 -20.31
N GLY A 269 -10.89 7.26 -19.48
CA GLY A 269 -11.83 6.13 -19.50
C GLY A 269 -11.32 4.88 -18.78
N GLU A 270 -10.09 4.85 -18.29
CA GLU A 270 -9.54 3.75 -17.49
C GLU A 270 -9.42 4.16 -16.02
N ASN A 271 -10.02 3.38 -15.12
CA ASN A 271 -9.95 3.65 -13.69
C ASN A 271 -10.22 2.39 -12.85
N LEU A 272 -10.38 2.56 -11.55
CA LEU A 272 -10.63 1.43 -10.64
C LEU A 272 -11.95 0.70 -10.90
N SER A 273 -12.94 1.31 -11.56
CA SER A 273 -14.26 0.69 -11.81
C SER A 273 -14.28 -0.30 -12.98
N ASN A 274 -13.30 -0.25 -13.88
CA ASN A 274 -13.17 -1.18 -15.02
C ASN A 274 -11.88 -1.99 -14.97
N GLU A 275 -11.24 -2.08 -13.81
CA GLU A 275 -9.90 -2.67 -13.70
C GLU A 275 -9.84 -4.17 -14.04
N ASP A 276 -10.96 -4.88 -13.97
CA ASP A 276 -11.06 -6.30 -14.31
C ASP A 276 -11.12 -6.57 -15.82
N CYS A 277 -11.14 -5.54 -16.67
CA CYS A 277 -11.11 -5.72 -18.12
C CYS A 277 -9.76 -6.31 -18.58
N ASP A 278 -9.83 -7.28 -19.51
CA ASP A 278 -8.66 -8.00 -20.05
C ASP A 278 -7.58 -7.07 -20.61
N GLU A 279 -7.99 -5.95 -21.22
CA GLU A 279 -7.08 -4.93 -21.75
C GLU A 279 -6.25 -4.28 -20.63
N ILE A 280 -6.89 -3.80 -19.56
CA ILE A 280 -6.22 -3.19 -18.40
C ILE A 280 -5.31 -4.22 -17.72
N GLN A 281 -5.79 -5.44 -17.54
CA GLN A 281 -4.98 -6.52 -16.97
C GLN A 281 -3.72 -6.81 -17.80
N SER A 282 -3.85 -6.80 -19.13
CA SER A 282 -2.72 -6.99 -20.05
C SER A 282 -1.73 -5.82 -20.02
N LYS A 283 -2.20 -4.58 -19.91
CA LYS A 283 -1.33 -3.41 -19.74
C LYS A 283 -0.54 -3.51 -18.42
N ARG A 284 -1.23 -3.81 -17.31
CA ARG A 284 -0.61 -3.96 -15.98
C ARG A 284 0.40 -5.10 -15.91
N GLU A 285 0.17 -6.21 -16.59
CA GLU A 285 1.12 -7.31 -16.72
C GLU A 285 2.49 -6.83 -17.25
N LEU A 286 2.51 -5.92 -18.24
CA LEU A 286 3.75 -5.34 -18.75
C LEU A 286 4.46 -4.47 -17.70
N LEU A 287 3.69 -3.69 -16.94
CA LEU A 287 4.24 -2.86 -15.88
C LEU A 287 4.78 -3.69 -14.72
N PHE A 288 4.10 -4.77 -14.31
CA PHE A 288 4.62 -5.68 -13.29
C PHE A 288 5.95 -6.31 -13.73
N ARG A 289 6.09 -6.74 -14.98
CA ARG A 289 7.39 -7.23 -15.49
C ARG A 289 8.50 -6.18 -15.41
N LYS A 290 8.16 -4.91 -15.65
CA LYS A 290 9.10 -3.81 -15.49
C LYS A 290 9.45 -3.58 -14.02
N ILE A 291 8.47 -3.61 -13.11
CA ILE A 291 8.68 -3.56 -11.66
C ILE A 291 9.62 -4.69 -11.21
N GLU A 292 9.41 -5.92 -11.69
CA GLU A 292 10.28 -7.06 -11.36
C GLU A 292 11.71 -6.85 -11.83
N THR A 293 11.91 -6.25 -13.01
CA THR A 293 13.25 -5.90 -13.51
C THR A 293 13.95 -4.91 -12.56
N ILE A 294 13.22 -3.89 -12.10
CA ILE A 294 13.73 -2.90 -11.15
C ILE A 294 14.06 -3.56 -9.81
N LEU A 295 13.16 -4.42 -9.30
CA LEU A 295 13.35 -5.12 -8.03
C LEU A 295 14.56 -6.06 -8.07
N ARG A 296 14.85 -6.71 -9.20
CA ARG A 296 16.08 -7.53 -9.34
C ARG A 296 17.35 -6.68 -9.27
N GLU A 297 17.38 -5.54 -9.97
CA GLU A 297 18.53 -4.62 -9.89
C GLU A 297 18.69 -4.07 -8.47
N PHE A 298 17.58 -3.73 -7.81
CA PHE A 298 17.55 -3.29 -6.42
C PHE A 298 18.16 -4.36 -5.49
N ILE A 299 17.67 -5.60 -5.54
CA ILE A 299 18.15 -6.71 -4.70
C ILE A 299 19.65 -6.93 -4.93
N ALA A 300 20.11 -6.97 -6.18
CA ALA A 300 21.53 -7.13 -6.50
C ALA A 300 22.39 -5.97 -5.98
N THR A 301 21.87 -4.75 -5.98
CA THR A 301 22.57 -3.58 -5.44
C THR A 301 22.59 -3.61 -3.91
N TRP A 302 21.48 -4.00 -3.28
CA TRP A 302 21.35 -4.13 -1.83
C TRP A 302 22.34 -5.15 -1.25
N ASP A 303 22.58 -6.24 -1.97
CA ASP A 303 23.57 -7.26 -1.62
C ASP A 303 25.00 -6.72 -1.44
N THR A 304 25.35 -5.68 -2.20
CA THR A 304 26.69 -5.08 -2.16
C THR A 304 26.88 -4.10 -1.00
N GLN A 305 25.82 -3.75 -0.27
CA GLN A 305 25.92 -2.86 0.88
C GLN A 305 26.57 -3.59 2.06
N PRO A 306 27.59 -2.99 2.72
CA PRO A 306 28.20 -3.60 3.89
C PRO A 306 27.11 -3.89 4.93
N ALA A 307 27.10 -5.11 5.48
CA ALA A 307 26.29 -5.39 6.67
C ALA A 307 26.74 -4.39 7.75
N GLY A 308 25.85 -3.48 8.15
CA GLY A 308 26.19 -2.41 9.08
C GLY A 308 26.85 -2.98 10.33
N ASN A 309 28.14 -2.68 10.52
CA ASN A 309 28.88 -3.02 11.74
C ASN A 309 28.24 -2.26 12.90
N THR A 310 27.42 -2.93 13.72
CA THR A 310 27.15 -2.51 15.09
C THR A 310 28.40 -2.74 15.93
N ALA A 311 29.43 -1.91 15.71
CA ALA A 311 30.54 -1.79 16.63
C ALA A 311 30.04 -1.06 17.88
N ILE A 312 29.69 -1.83 18.90
CA ILE A 312 29.54 -1.34 20.26
C ILE A 312 30.93 -0.85 20.70
N THR A 313 31.18 0.45 20.57
CA THR A 313 32.28 1.09 21.30
C THR A 313 31.91 1.08 22.77
N GLN A 314 32.41 0.07 23.50
CA GLN A 314 32.56 0.16 24.95
C GLN A 314 33.64 1.20 25.23
N SER A 315 33.23 2.35 25.74
CA SER A 315 34.13 3.31 26.37
C SER A 315 34.56 2.78 27.74
N THR A 316 35.85 2.49 27.88
CA THR A 316 36.56 2.50 29.17
C THR A 316 36.72 3.90 29.71
#